data_AF-A0AAD6ZS35-F1
#
_entry.id   AF-A0AAD6ZS35-F1
#
_cell.length_a   1.000
_cell.length_b   1.000
_cell.length_c   1.000
_cell.angle_alpha   90.00
_cell.angle_beta   90.00
_cell.angle_gamma   90.00
#
_symmetry.space_group_name_H-M   'P 1'
#
loop_
_entity.id
_entity.type
_entity.pdbx_description
1 polymer ?
#
loop_
_entity_poly.entity_id
_entity_poly.type
_entity_poly.pdbx_seq_one_letter_code
_entity_poly.pdbx_strand_id
1 'polypeptide(L)'
;MASIDEIHSDPSLLKQAEWLKNALHAVLTSKLVVLEEEKANHLQKCQPLVTKTERDPAVKHTSPEETSENDGFATRPLEILPKFVQPLSGNHALNPGYTIPPYFWGESFSKAQLATFPTHPGYVEERSLIGDGSFPFLQNLIEEALETVTRVFESIDACAVDEAPQKTTATTACLRLSPDLLAWRTSQLAAGRVLPAKGHGLRRAPATVIDLLGVSSWPAPLLTNNVLFGTCWSNFLLGAYDPRTLYSNCCCDTAFYYEHGYDRAFPQFEGLLRAAGADAHSRATWGGAARREGVQLGFAYIRAKVALEEAAKARVGGRTARFDRRTAQVVCVAECSMMGLAVETIWRGFDPAAVHADMVFSSPATDVVDVGSDLTNSEVCNSFLNTADLGGAEGGIVTEEALRRVYDGFAHMGARTLTERWAEPTALMNAQLYVWHILNDRHMFLRRAVLGFSKVRIQTQRYQGQADFEEAFDEDFHTTGFSRPLKHGCDGGDPCDAIARCFANSSAAEQLAELWSCLVSRPLEYISAGVVDSTQEEELCLRLSEALAKAYNHGLVLEMAWLTAHASHHAWQVNYLMEAAMWGSLLDDGALNGKLDRFEG
;
A
#
# COMPACT_ATOMS: atom_id res chain seq x y z
N MET A 1 -15.81 -27.81 -31.19
CA MET A 1 -16.61 -28.64 -30.27
C MET A 1 -17.19 -29.78 -31.10
N ALA A 2 -16.83 -31.03 -30.78
CA ALA A 2 -17.41 -32.20 -31.43
C ALA A 2 -18.91 -32.29 -31.10
N SER A 3 -19.72 -32.79 -32.03
CA SER A 3 -21.17 -32.92 -31.79
C SER A 3 -21.44 -34.06 -30.79
N ILE A 4 -22.54 -33.96 -30.02
CA ILE A 4 -22.93 -34.99 -29.03
C ILE A 4 -23.07 -36.39 -29.68
N ASP A 5 -23.39 -36.44 -30.97
CA ASP A 5 -23.50 -37.69 -31.72
C ASP A 5 -22.14 -38.36 -32.00
N GLU A 6 -21.03 -37.61 -32.05
CA GLU A 6 -19.68 -38.18 -32.22
C GLU A 6 -19.18 -38.90 -30.96
N ILE A 7 -19.59 -38.42 -29.77
CA ILE A 7 -19.18 -39.00 -28.46
C ILE A 7 -19.74 -40.42 -28.27
N HIS A 8 -20.90 -40.72 -28.85
CA HIS A 8 -21.54 -42.04 -28.71
C HIS A 8 -20.91 -43.15 -29.58
N SER A 9 -20.00 -42.80 -30.49
CA SER A 9 -19.41 -43.75 -31.43
C SER A 9 -17.94 -44.11 -31.15
N ASP A 10 -17.29 -43.43 -30.18
CA ASP A 10 -15.91 -43.70 -29.77
C ASP A 10 -15.86 -44.43 -28.41
N PRO A 11 -15.49 -45.73 -28.37
CA PRO A 11 -15.36 -46.50 -27.14
C PRO A 11 -14.34 -45.94 -26.14
N SER A 12 -13.37 -45.13 -26.58
CA SER A 12 -12.38 -44.51 -25.70
C SER A 12 -12.96 -43.34 -24.90
N LEU A 13 -13.85 -42.56 -25.52
CA LEU A 13 -14.55 -41.45 -24.86
C LEU A 13 -15.60 -41.95 -23.87
N LEU A 14 -16.29 -43.06 -24.17
CA LEU A 14 -17.18 -43.73 -23.23
C LEU A 14 -16.43 -44.20 -21.97
N LYS A 15 -15.24 -44.79 -22.12
CA LYS A 15 -14.40 -45.17 -20.97
C LYS A 15 -13.92 -43.98 -20.15
N GLN A 16 -13.57 -42.86 -20.80
CA GLN A 16 -13.19 -41.63 -20.09
C GLN A 16 -14.38 -41.01 -19.34
N ALA A 17 -15.56 -41.00 -19.94
CA ALA A 17 -16.77 -40.51 -19.29
C ALA A 17 -17.16 -41.37 -18.07
N GLU A 18 -17.03 -42.69 -18.18
CA GLU A 18 -17.32 -43.62 -17.08
C GLU A 18 -16.27 -43.52 -15.97
N TRP A 19 -15.00 -43.31 -16.31
CA TRP A 19 -13.95 -42.99 -15.34
C TRP A 19 -14.21 -41.68 -14.61
N LEU A 20 -14.59 -40.61 -15.32
CA LEU A 20 -14.95 -39.31 -14.73
C LEU A 20 -16.18 -39.42 -13.82
N LYS A 21 -17.19 -40.19 -14.23
CA LYS A 21 -18.39 -40.46 -13.41
C LYS A 21 -18.01 -41.16 -12.10
N ASN A 22 -17.13 -42.17 -12.17
CA ASN A 22 -16.68 -42.91 -10.98
C ASN A 22 -15.79 -42.04 -10.07
N ALA A 23 -14.91 -41.22 -10.65
CA ALA A 23 -14.10 -40.26 -9.90
C ALA A 23 -14.97 -39.21 -9.19
N LEU A 24 -15.99 -38.68 -9.86
CA LEU A 24 -16.93 -37.72 -9.28
C LEU A 24 -17.75 -38.36 -8.15
N HIS A 25 -18.21 -39.60 -8.34
CA HIS A 25 -18.92 -40.35 -7.31
C HIS A 25 -18.06 -40.61 -6.07
N ALA A 26 -16.77 -40.94 -6.25
CA ALA A 26 -15.83 -41.13 -5.15
C ALA A 26 -15.59 -39.84 -4.36
N VAL A 27 -15.43 -38.70 -5.04
CA VAL A 27 -15.26 -37.38 -4.40
C VAL A 27 -16.52 -36.97 -3.63
N LEU A 28 -17.71 -37.18 -4.22
CA LEU A 28 -18.97 -36.86 -3.56
C LEU A 28 -19.22 -37.74 -2.33
N THR A 29 -18.90 -39.03 -2.42
CA THR A 29 -19.04 -39.98 -1.30
C THR A 29 -18.08 -39.62 -0.16
N SER A 30 -16.82 -39.27 -0.47
CA SER A 30 -15.83 -38.84 0.53
C SER A 30 -16.26 -37.54 1.23
N LYS A 31 -16.81 -36.57 0.50
CA LYS A 31 -17.34 -35.34 1.10
C LYS A 31 -18.58 -35.59 1.97
N LEU A 32 -19.42 -36.56 1.62
CA LEU A 32 -20.60 -36.89 2.41
C LEU A 32 -20.21 -37.49 3.77
N VAL A 33 -19.19 -38.36 3.81
CA VAL A 33 -18.66 -38.95 5.05
C VAL A 33 -18.11 -37.87 5.99
N VAL A 34 -17.34 -36.90 5.47
CA VAL A 34 -16.81 -35.79 6.27
C VAL A 34 -17.94 -34.93 6.87
N LEU A 35 -18.98 -34.63 6.08
CA LEU A 35 -20.13 -33.86 6.57
C LEU A 35 -20.95 -34.62 7.63
N GLU A 36 -21.06 -35.94 7.53
CA GLU A 36 -21.71 -36.77 8.55
C GLU A 36 -20.91 -36.83 9.85
N GLU A 37 -19.57 -36.89 9.78
CA GLU A 37 -18.69 -36.80 10.95
C GLU A 37 -18.76 -35.42 11.63
N GLU A 38 -18.77 -34.33 10.86
CA GLU A 38 -18.95 -32.97 11.39
C GLU A 38 -20.31 -32.78 12.06
N LYS A 39 -21.38 -33.32 11.45
CA LYS A 39 -22.73 -33.30 12.04
C LYS A 39 -22.78 -34.10 13.36
N ALA A 40 -22.13 -35.25 13.43
CA ALA A 40 -22.06 -36.05 14.65
C ALA A 40 -21.30 -35.32 15.77
N ASN A 41 -20.18 -34.67 15.43
CA ASN A 41 -19.40 -33.85 16.36
C ASN A 41 -20.16 -32.62 16.85
N HIS A 42 -20.99 -32.01 16.00
CA HIS A 42 -21.83 -30.86 16.39
C HIS A 42 -22.96 -31.29 17.33
N LEU A 43 -23.62 -32.42 17.05
CA LEU A 43 -24.66 -32.99 17.91
C LEU A 43 -24.12 -33.43 19.29
N GLN A 44 -22.87 -33.89 19.36
CA GLN A 44 -22.22 -34.26 20.62
C GLN A 44 -21.86 -33.04 21.49
N LYS A 45 -21.61 -31.88 20.87
CA LYS A 45 -21.35 -30.61 21.58
C LYS A 45 -22.62 -29.89 22.04
N CYS A 46 -23.78 -30.25 21.48
CA CYS A 46 -25.08 -29.66 21.81
C CYS A 46 -25.93 -30.60 22.69
N GLN A 47 -25.44 -30.99 23.87
CA GLN A 47 -26.30 -31.47 24.96
C GLN A 47 -26.64 -30.31 25.92
N PRO A 48 -27.92 -29.98 26.16
CA PRO A 48 -28.27 -28.89 27.06
C PRO A 48 -28.34 -29.34 28.53
N LEU A 49 -27.67 -28.56 29.39
CA LEU A 49 -27.95 -28.48 30.83
C LEU A 49 -29.38 -27.97 31.03
N VAL A 50 -30.24 -28.81 31.60
CA VAL A 50 -31.60 -28.46 32.02
C VAL A 50 -31.56 -27.90 33.44
N THR A 51 -31.91 -26.63 33.61
CA THR A 51 -32.53 -26.13 34.85
C THR A 51 -33.74 -25.27 34.54
N LYS A 52 -34.85 -25.62 35.19
CA LYS A 52 -36.19 -25.03 35.12
C LYS A 52 -36.24 -23.61 35.69
N THR A 53 -37.03 -22.74 35.06
CA THR A 53 -37.96 -21.85 35.78
C THR A 53 -39.13 -21.43 34.87
N GLU A 54 -40.26 -21.16 35.51
CA GLU A 54 -41.65 -21.18 35.02
C GLU A 54 -42.14 -19.86 34.38
N ARG A 55 -43.14 -20.00 33.48
CA ARG A 55 -44.39 -19.21 33.21
C ARG A 55 -44.38 -17.68 33.46
N ASP A 56 -44.96 -16.79 32.64
CA ASP A 56 -46.25 -16.80 31.91
C ASP A 56 -46.32 -15.58 30.92
N PRO A 57 -47.41 -15.25 30.18
CA PRO A 57 -47.33 -14.98 28.73
C PRO A 57 -47.84 -13.60 28.23
N ALA A 58 -47.54 -13.37 26.95
CA ALA A 58 -48.31 -12.63 25.92
C ALA A 58 -48.56 -11.12 26.05
N VAL A 59 -48.00 -10.35 25.10
CA VAL A 59 -48.69 -9.20 24.47
C VAL A 59 -48.32 -9.14 22.97
N LYS A 60 -49.34 -9.16 22.11
CA LYS A 60 -49.31 -8.86 20.67
C LYS A 60 -49.37 -7.34 20.46
N HIS A 61 -48.65 -6.80 19.48
CA HIS A 61 -49.05 -5.65 18.64
C HIS A 61 -48.04 -5.53 17.47
N THR A 62 -48.38 -5.96 16.26
CA THR A 62 -48.90 -5.16 15.12
C THR A 62 -47.99 -4.00 14.71
N SER A 63 -47.34 -4.18 13.56
CA SER A 63 -46.71 -3.16 12.71
C SER A 63 -47.75 -2.15 12.18
N PRO A 64 -47.26 -1.02 11.63
CA PRO A 64 -47.57 -0.77 10.23
C PRO A 64 -46.35 -0.38 9.39
N GLU A 65 -46.38 -0.88 8.16
CA GLU A 65 -45.63 -0.43 7.00
C GLU A 65 -45.93 1.05 6.70
N GLU A 66 -44.92 1.82 6.30
CA GLU A 66 -45.13 2.90 5.36
C GLU A 66 -43.87 3.14 4.52
N THR A 67 -44.13 3.31 3.24
CA THR A 67 -43.27 3.32 2.06
C THR A 67 -42.53 4.64 1.87
N SER A 68 -41.23 4.59 1.57
CA SER A 68 -40.58 5.65 0.78
C SER A 68 -39.63 5.04 -0.26
N GLU A 69 -39.99 5.25 -1.52
CA GLU A 69 -39.19 5.01 -2.70
C GLU A 69 -38.09 6.08 -2.80
N ASN A 70 -36.85 5.72 -2.48
CA ASN A 70 -35.61 6.25 -3.05
C ASN A 70 -34.43 5.64 -2.29
N ASP A 71 -33.79 4.62 -2.87
CA ASP A 71 -32.34 4.33 -2.70
C ASP A 71 -31.95 3.17 -3.62
N GLY A 72 -31.53 3.53 -4.83
CA GLY A 72 -31.01 2.61 -5.85
C GLY A 72 -29.52 2.27 -5.68
N PHE A 73 -28.97 2.36 -4.46
CA PHE A 73 -27.65 1.79 -4.15
C PHE A 73 -27.84 0.44 -3.49
N ALA A 74 -27.65 -0.60 -4.30
CA ALA A 74 -27.91 -1.98 -3.97
C ALA A 74 -27.31 -2.41 -2.62
N THR A 75 -28.19 -2.67 -1.66
CA THR A 75 -27.97 -3.43 -0.42
C THR A 75 -27.81 -4.93 -0.69
N ARG A 76 -27.26 -5.35 -1.84
CA ARG A 76 -26.98 -6.78 -2.05
C ARG A 76 -25.87 -7.18 -1.08
N PRO A 77 -26.12 -8.11 -0.14
CA PRO A 77 -25.08 -8.68 0.68
C PRO A 77 -24.04 -9.32 -0.26
N LEU A 78 -22.76 -9.18 0.09
CA LEU A 78 -21.64 -9.92 -0.49
C LEU A 78 -21.91 -11.42 -0.32
N GLU A 79 -22.70 -12.02 -1.21
CA GLU A 79 -22.71 -13.46 -1.39
C GLU A 79 -21.38 -13.81 -2.06
N ILE A 80 -20.52 -14.47 -1.29
CA ILE A 80 -19.25 -15.08 -1.68
C ILE A 80 -18.04 -14.12 -1.60
N LEU A 81 -17.66 -13.75 -0.38
CA LEU A 81 -16.23 -13.77 -0.04
C LEU A 81 -15.88 -15.23 0.36
N PRO A 82 -14.74 -15.78 -0.07
CA PRO A 82 -14.40 -17.19 0.18
C PRO A 82 -14.56 -17.52 1.66
N LYS A 83 -15.07 -18.72 1.96
CA LYS A 83 -15.07 -19.25 3.33
C LYS A 83 -13.61 -19.34 3.78
N PHE A 84 -13.18 -18.37 4.59
CA PHE A 84 -11.82 -18.29 5.10
C PHE A 84 -11.51 -19.57 5.86
N VAL A 85 -10.58 -20.36 5.31
CA VAL A 85 -9.94 -21.43 6.04
C VAL A 85 -9.11 -20.77 7.13
N GLN A 86 -9.18 -21.30 8.36
CA GLN A 86 -8.36 -20.82 9.47
C GLN A 86 -6.89 -20.74 9.04
N PRO A 87 -6.11 -19.76 9.55
CA PRO A 87 -4.69 -19.66 9.26
C PRO A 87 -4.04 -21.03 9.45
N LEU A 88 -3.26 -21.47 8.47
CA LEU A 88 -2.45 -22.68 8.58
C LEU A 88 -1.38 -22.42 9.66
N SER A 89 -1.77 -22.63 10.91
CA SER A 89 -0.92 -22.47 12.07
C SER A 89 0.28 -23.42 11.98
N GLY A 90 1.49 -22.89 12.16
CA GLY A 90 2.70 -23.71 12.37
C GLY A 90 4.02 -23.00 12.11
N ASN A 91 4.01 -21.88 11.36
CA ASN A 91 5.26 -21.25 10.95
C ASN A 91 5.81 -20.28 12.01
N HIS A 92 6.61 -20.82 12.96
CA HIS A 92 7.42 -20.02 13.89
C HIS A 92 8.29 -18.97 13.17
N ALA A 93 8.61 -19.18 11.89
CA ALA A 93 9.39 -18.27 11.05
C ALA A 93 8.69 -16.95 10.70
N LEU A 94 7.36 -16.87 10.80
CA LEU A 94 6.58 -15.67 10.47
C LEU A 94 6.22 -14.85 11.72
N ASN A 95 6.57 -15.31 12.93
CA ASN A 95 6.08 -14.68 14.16
C ASN A 95 6.76 -13.32 14.41
N PRO A 96 6.02 -12.18 14.39
CA PRO A 96 6.58 -10.86 14.69
C PRO A 96 6.87 -10.63 16.18
N GLY A 97 6.64 -11.64 17.03
CA GLY A 97 6.87 -11.57 18.48
C GLY A 97 5.63 -11.19 19.28
N TYR A 98 4.48 -11.02 18.63
CA TYR A 98 3.19 -10.72 19.25
C TYR A 98 2.04 -11.42 18.50
N THR A 99 0.84 -11.41 19.10
CA THR A 99 -0.34 -12.08 18.53
C THR A 99 -0.86 -11.31 17.32
N ILE A 100 -0.87 -11.96 16.15
CA ILE A 100 -1.52 -11.41 14.96
C ILE A 100 -3.04 -11.62 15.09
N PRO A 101 -3.86 -10.55 15.00
CA PRO A 101 -5.31 -10.69 15.00
C PRO A 101 -5.80 -11.56 13.83
N PRO A 102 -6.94 -12.25 13.96
CA PRO A 102 -7.53 -12.93 12.80
C PRO A 102 -7.91 -11.92 11.73
N TYR A 103 -7.90 -12.36 10.47
CA TYR A 103 -8.14 -11.52 9.30
C TYR A 103 -9.46 -10.73 9.38
N PHE A 104 -10.54 -11.41 9.77
CA PHE A 104 -11.75 -10.74 10.24
C PHE A 104 -11.79 -10.75 11.76
N TRP A 105 -11.50 -9.60 12.33
CA TRP A 105 -11.23 -9.49 13.76
C TRP A 105 -12.46 -9.21 14.62
N GLY A 106 -13.64 -8.93 14.04
CA GLY A 106 -14.76 -8.33 14.75
C GLY A 106 -15.22 -9.05 16.03
N GLU A 107 -15.51 -10.34 15.96
CA GLU A 107 -15.95 -11.12 17.14
C GLU A 107 -14.78 -11.56 18.04
N SER A 108 -13.57 -11.56 17.50
CA SER A 108 -12.36 -12.00 18.20
C SER A 108 -11.64 -10.86 18.90
N PHE A 109 -12.02 -9.61 18.62
CA PHE A 109 -11.36 -8.43 19.18
C PHE A 109 -11.90 -8.12 20.57
N SER A 110 -11.07 -8.31 21.59
CA SER A 110 -11.41 -8.01 22.99
C SER A 110 -10.48 -6.97 23.57
N LYS A 111 -10.94 -6.22 24.58
CA LYS A 111 -10.09 -5.26 25.31
C LYS A 111 -8.82 -5.89 25.89
N ALA A 112 -8.81 -7.20 26.15
CA ALA A 112 -7.62 -7.91 26.62
C ALA A 112 -6.49 -7.92 25.58
N GLN A 113 -6.81 -7.93 24.28
CA GLN A 113 -5.79 -7.87 23.23
C GLN A 113 -5.14 -6.49 23.11
N LEU A 114 -5.81 -5.40 23.52
CA LEU A 114 -5.20 -4.07 23.58
C LEU A 114 -3.97 -4.07 24.49
N ALA A 115 -3.99 -4.85 25.58
CA ALA A 115 -2.86 -4.96 26.51
C ALA A 115 -1.72 -5.86 25.98
N THR A 116 -1.88 -6.47 24.80
CA THR A 116 -0.89 -7.40 24.22
C THR A 116 -0.07 -6.82 23.09
N PHE A 117 -0.42 -5.64 22.56
CA PHE A 117 0.38 -5.00 21.51
C PHE A 117 1.63 -4.35 22.11
N PRO A 118 2.80 -4.55 21.49
CA PRO A 118 4.05 -4.01 22.01
C PRO A 118 4.11 -2.50 21.82
N THR A 119 4.70 -1.80 22.80
CA THR A 119 5.27 -0.47 22.57
C THR A 119 6.70 -0.66 22.07
N HIS A 120 7.03 -0.08 20.92
CA HIS A 120 8.33 -0.27 20.31
C HIS A 120 9.37 0.68 20.93
N PRO A 121 10.60 0.20 21.21
CA PRO A 121 11.68 1.06 21.64
C PRO A 121 12.13 1.99 20.50
N GLY A 122 12.59 3.19 20.86
CA GLY A 122 12.96 4.23 19.89
C GLY A 122 11.78 5.14 19.57
N TYR A 123 11.77 5.70 18.35
CA TYR A 123 10.75 6.65 17.87
C TYR A 123 10.55 7.83 18.82
N VAL A 124 11.65 8.40 19.33
CA VAL A 124 11.59 9.37 20.44
C VAL A 124 10.94 10.66 19.99
N GLU A 125 11.28 11.12 18.79
CA GLU A 125 10.70 12.34 18.23
C GLU A 125 9.25 12.13 17.78
N GLU A 126 8.94 11.03 17.10
CA GLU A 126 7.57 10.71 16.68
C GLU A 126 6.64 10.63 17.88
N ARG A 127 7.10 10.02 18.99
CA ARG A 127 6.34 9.95 20.24
C ARG A 127 6.06 11.33 20.83
N SER A 128 6.99 12.28 20.67
CA SER A 128 6.79 13.67 21.10
C SER A 128 5.79 14.43 20.21
N LEU A 129 5.71 14.09 18.92
CA LEU A 129 4.83 14.71 17.94
C LEU A 129 3.39 14.21 18.05
N ILE A 130 3.21 12.88 18.04
CA ILE A 130 1.89 12.26 18.01
C ILE A 130 1.25 12.10 19.40
N GLY A 131 2.04 12.23 20.46
CA GLY A 131 1.57 12.06 21.83
C GLY A 131 0.97 10.67 22.07
N ASP A 132 -0.27 10.61 22.53
CA ASP A 132 -1.02 9.36 22.73
C ASP A 132 -1.76 8.88 21.47
N GLY A 133 -1.64 9.61 20.37
CA GLY A 133 -2.35 9.32 19.12
C GLY A 133 -3.86 9.55 19.17
N SER A 134 -4.36 10.26 20.19
CA SER A 134 -5.76 10.64 20.23
C SER A 134 -6.12 11.59 19.07
N PHE A 135 -7.40 11.56 18.70
CA PHE A 135 -7.91 12.34 17.58
C PHE A 135 -7.53 13.84 17.63
N PRO A 136 -7.57 14.55 18.78
CA PRO A 136 -7.14 15.94 18.84
C PRO A 136 -5.65 16.16 18.50
N PHE A 137 -4.75 15.25 18.89
CA PHE A 137 -3.33 15.36 18.49
C PHE A 137 -3.17 15.20 16.98
N LEU A 138 -3.85 14.21 16.40
CA LEU A 138 -3.84 13.99 14.95
C LEU A 138 -4.43 15.16 14.17
N GLN A 139 -5.53 15.74 14.68
CA GLN A 139 -6.12 16.94 14.11
C GLN A 139 -5.15 18.12 14.14
N ASN A 140 -4.49 18.38 15.26
CA ASN A 140 -3.49 19.44 15.38
C ASN A 140 -2.32 19.25 14.40
N LEU A 141 -1.84 18.01 14.21
CA LEU A 141 -0.78 17.71 13.25
C LEU A 141 -1.21 18.04 11.81
N ILE A 142 -2.44 17.68 11.43
CA ILE A 142 -2.97 17.98 10.09
C ILE A 142 -3.20 19.49 9.90
N GLU A 143 -3.66 20.19 10.92
CA GLU A 143 -3.79 21.66 10.90
C GLU A 143 -2.42 22.33 10.74
N GLU A 144 -1.40 21.89 11.50
CA GLU A 144 -0.02 22.39 11.40
C GLU A 144 0.61 22.09 10.03
N ALA A 145 0.35 20.91 9.46
CA ALA A 145 0.77 20.55 8.10
C ALA A 145 0.13 21.47 7.06
N LEU A 146 -1.18 21.72 7.17
CA LEU A 146 -1.89 22.59 6.24
C LEU A 146 -1.42 24.05 6.32
N GLU A 147 -1.20 24.57 7.52
CA GLU A 147 -0.60 25.90 7.71
C GLU A 147 0.79 25.98 7.09
N THR A 148 1.59 24.94 7.26
CA THR A 148 2.94 24.86 6.70
C THR A 148 2.93 24.84 5.18
N VAL A 149 2.11 23.97 4.57
CA VAL A 149 1.99 23.87 3.11
C VAL A 149 1.47 25.17 2.54
N THR A 150 0.47 25.80 3.17
CA THR A 150 -0.02 27.12 2.77
C THR A 150 1.11 28.16 2.74
N ARG A 151 1.93 28.23 3.79
CA ARG A 151 3.11 29.12 3.84
C ARG A 151 4.13 28.82 2.75
N VAL A 152 4.39 27.54 2.47
CA VAL A 152 5.26 27.12 1.35
C VAL A 152 4.74 27.70 0.04
N PHE A 153 3.45 27.54 -0.26
CA PHE A 153 2.84 28.04 -1.48
C PHE A 153 2.82 29.59 -1.56
N GLU A 154 2.64 30.28 -0.44
CA GLU A 154 2.75 31.75 -0.37
C GLU A 154 4.19 32.23 -0.60
N SER A 155 5.19 31.43 -0.21
CA SER A 155 6.63 31.78 -0.32
C SER A 155 7.21 31.62 -1.73
N ILE A 156 6.49 30.97 -2.64
CA ILE A 156 6.93 30.64 -4.01
C ILE A 156 7.46 31.85 -4.79
N ASP A 157 6.89 33.05 -4.56
CA ASP A 157 7.29 34.28 -5.25
C ASP A 157 8.45 35.02 -4.56
N ALA A 158 8.73 34.74 -3.28
CA ALA A 158 9.80 35.39 -2.52
C ALA A 158 11.21 34.91 -2.92
N CYS A 159 11.33 33.74 -3.54
CA CYS A 159 12.61 33.18 -4.01
C CYS A 159 13.11 33.78 -5.33
N ALA A 160 12.41 34.76 -5.93
CA ALA A 160 12.76 35.36 -7.22
C ALA A 160 13.74 36.55 -7.11
N VAL A 161 14.16 36.94 -5.92
CA VAL A 161 15.02 38.12 -5.68
C VAL A 161 16.27 37.66 -4.93
N ASP A 162 17.46 38.11 -5.38
CA ASP A 162 18.80 37.90 -4.79
C ASP A 162 18.94 38.46 -3.35
N GLU A 163 17.92 38.35 -2.51
CA GLU A 163 17.96 38.70 -1.10
C GLU A 163 18.41 37.49 -0.28
N ALA A 164 19.37 37.72 0.61
CA ALA A 164 19.90 36.70 1.50
C ALA A 164 18.74 36.00 2.23
N PRO A 165 18.74 34.65 2.33
CA PRO A 165 17.61 33.91 2.86
C PRO A 165 17.31 34.37 4.29
N GLN A 166 16.14 34.98 4.49
CA GLN A 166 15.58 35.11 5.83
C GLN A 166 15.38 33.70 6.39
N LYS A 167 15.81 33.48 7.64
CA LYS A 167 15.57 32.26 8.41
C LYS A 167 14.07 32.06 8.63
N THR A 168 13.38 31.62 7.59
CA THR A 168 12.00 31.16 7.64
C THR A 168 12.05 29.63 7.53
N THR A 169 11.32 28.95 8.40
CA THR A 169 11.36 27.49 8.59
C THR A 169 10.74 26.71 7.42
N ALA A 170 10.11 27.40 6.46
CA ALA A 170 9.57 26.83 5.24
C ALA A 170 9.79 27.80 4.07
N THR A 171 10.72 27.46 3.17
CA THR A 171 11.02 28.20 1.93
C THR A 171 11.07 27.24 0.76
N THR A 172 11.04 27.73 -0.49
CA THR A 172 11.25 26.87 -1.67
C THR A 172 12.70 26.90 -2.16
N ALA A 173 13.19 25.77 -2.67
CA ALA A 173 14.44 25.65 -3.40
C ALA A 173 14.15 25.44 -4.89
N CYS A 174 14.93 26.09 -5.77
CA CYS A 174 14.92 25.78 -7.20
C CYS A 174 15.80 24.57 -7.46
N LEU A 175 15.23 23.49 -7.99
CA LEU A 175 15.95 22.26 -8.26
C LEU A 175 16.61 22.26 -9.63
N ARG A 176 17.84 21.75 -9.68
CA ARG A 176 18.53 21.43 -10.93
C ARG A 176 19.45 20.23 -10.76
N LEU A 177 19.59 19.43 -11.81
CA LEU A 177 20.57 18.35 -11.84
C LEU A 177 21.99 18.92 -11.83
N SER A 178 22.91 18.20 -11.18
CA SER A 178 24.35 18.46 -11.32
C SER A 178 24.80 18.28 -12.78
N PRO A 179 25.93 18.90 -13.18
CA PRO A 179 26.45 18.74 -14.54
C PRO A 179 26.62 17.27 -14.96
N ASP A 180 27.08 16.41 -14.05
CA ASP A 180 27.31 14.99 -14.33
C ASP A 180 26.00 14.22 -14.50
N LEU A 181 24.99 14.46 -13.66
CA LEU A 181 23.68 13.84 -13.81
C LEU A 181 22.96 14.33 -15.07
N LEU A 182 23.10 15.61 -15.41
CA LEU A 182 22.55 16.17 -16.64
C LEU A 182 23.24 15.57 -17.88
N ALA A 183 24.56 15.41 -17.87
CA ALA A 183 25.31 14.78 -18.94
C ALA A 183 24.90 13.32 -19.11
N TRP A 184 24.77 12.57 -18.01
CA TRP A 184 24.25 11.21 -18.03
C TRP A 184 22.84 11.15 -18.62
N ARG A 185 21.89 11.94 -18.12
CA ARG A 185 20.52 12.01 -18.64
C ARG A 185 20.52 12.27 -20.15
N THR A 186 21.27 13.28 -20.59
CA THR A 186 21.37 13.65 -22.01
C THR A 186 21.88 12.49 -22.86
N SER A 187 22.90 11.77 -22.38
CA SER A 187 23.45 10.59 -23.08
C SER A 187 22.44 9.44 -23.19
N GLN A 188 21.62 9.21 -22.15
CA GLN A 188 20.60 8.17 -22.16
C GLN A 188 19.48 8.50 -23.14
N LEU A 189 18.97 9.74 -23.09
CA LEU A 189 17.95 10.21 -24.02
C LEU A 189 18.43 10.15 -25.48
N ALA A 190 19.69 10.52 -25.75
CA ALA A 190 20.28 10.40 -27.08
C ALA A 190 20.40 8.94 -27.56
N ALA A 191 20.52 7.99 -26.64
CA ALA A 191 20.50 6.55 -26.92
C ALA A 191 19.08 5.98 -27.05
N GLY A 192 18.03 6.81 -27.01
CA GLY A 192 16.63 6.37 -27.05
C GLY A 192 16.14 5.75 -25.74
N ARG A 193 16.91 5.83 -24.66
CA ARG A 193 16.51 5.38 -23.32
C ARG A 193 15.68 6.47 -22.65
N VAL A 194 14.39 6.46 -22.96
CA VAL A 194 13.41 7.45 -22.50
C VAL A 194 12.34 6.76 -21.69
N LEU A 195 11.97 7.35 -20.56
CA LEU A 195 10.80 6.99 -19.80
C LEU A 195 9.61 7.82 -20.30
N PRO A 196 8.53 7.21 -20.78
CA PRO A 196 7.35 7.95 -21.21
C PRO A 196 6.63 8.60 -20.03
N ALA A 197 5.79 9.59 -20.34
CA ALA A 197 4.86 10.21 -19.39
C ALA A 197 4.10 9.19 -18.53
N LYS A 198 3.87 9.52 -17.26
CA LYS A 198 3.06 8.71 -16.34
C LYS A 198 1.67 8.43 -16.93
N GLY A 199 1.18 7.21 -16.69
CA GLY A 199 -0.20 6.86 -17.00
C GLY A 199 -1.18 7.58 -16.06
N HIS A 200 -2.47 7.55 -16.38
CA HIS A 200 -3.49 8.17 -15.51
C HIS A 200 -3.93 7.27 -14.36
N GLY A 201 -3.44 6.02 -14.30
CA GLY A 201 -3.88 5.03 -13.31
C GLY A 201 -5.37 4.67 -13.43
N LEU A 202 -5.99 4.88 -14.59
CA LEU A 202 -7.42 4.63 -14.83
C LEU A 202 -7.69 3.29 -15.52
N ARG A 203 -6.65 2.55 -15.92
CA ARG A 203 -6.80 1.23 -16.53
C ARG A 203 -7.53 0.29 -15.58
N ARG A 204 -8.57 -0.37 -16.08
CA ARG A 204 -9.33 -1.37 -15.33
C ARG A 204 -8.45 -2.59 -15.04
N ALA A 205 -8.58 -3.16 -13.85
CA ALA A 205 -7.92 -4.39 -13.48
C ALA A 205 -8.33 -5.58 -14.37
N PRO A 206 -7.46 -6.59 -14.54
CA PRO A 206 -7.77 -7.76 -15.36
C PRO A 206 -9.06 -8.45 -14.92
N ALA A 207 -9.87 -8.90 -15.89
CA ALA A 207 -11.13 -9.58 -15.59
C ALA A 207 -10.91 -10.84 -14.73
N THR A 208 -9.85 -11.60 -15.00
CA THR A 208 -9.47 -12.79 -14.23
C THR A 208 -9.25 -12.47 -12.75
N VAL A 209 -8.55 -11.37 -12.45
CA VAL A 209 -8.35 -10.88 -11.07
C VAL A 209 -9.68 -10.49 -10.43
N ILE A 210 -10.49 -9.70 -11.12
CA ILE A 210 -11.78 -9.22 -10.60
C ILE A 210 -12.71 -10.39 -10.27
N ASP A 211 -12.73 -11.42 -11.13
CA ASP A 211 -13.53 -12.61 -10.95
C ASP A 211 -13.00 -13.48 -9.80
N LEU A 212 -11.68 -13.67 -9.68
CA LEU A 212 -11.04 -14.40 -8.58
C LEU A 212 -11.32 -13.76 -7.21
N LEU A 213 -11.39 -12.43 -7.16
CA LEU A 213 -11.69 -11.70 -5.93
C LEU A 213 -13.20 -11.62 -5.62
N GLY A 214 -14.07 -11.97 -6.59
CA GLY A 214 -15.52 -11.85 -6.44
C GLY A 214 -16.02 -10.39 -6.36
N VAL A 215 -15.28 -9.45 -6.96
CA VAL A 215 -15.56 -8.00 -6.85
C VAL A 215 -16.17 -7.39 -8.12
N SER A 216 -16.69 -8.21 -9.04
CA SER A 216 -17.21 -7.76 -10.33
C SER A 216 -18.35 -6.73 -10.25
N SER A 217 -19.08 -6.71 -9.14
CA SER A 217 -20.17 -5.76 -8.87
C SER A 217 -19.74 -4.48 -8.16
N TRP A 218 -18.45 -4.33 -7.85
CA TRP A 218 -17.95 -3.13 -7.18
C TRP A 218 -18.00 -1.90 -8.10
N PRO A 219 -18.11 -0.68 -7.55
CA PRO A 219 -18.10 0.55 -8.33
C PRO A 219 -16.84 0.69 -9.19
N ALA A 220 -16.99 1.28 -10.38
CA ALA A 220 -15.90 1.44 -11.35
C ALA A 220 -14.59 2.05 -10.78
N PRO A 221 -14.62 3.06 -9.87
CA PRO A 221 -13.41 3.60 -9.26
C PRO A 221 -12.58 2.53 -8.54
N LEU A 222 -13.22 1.55 -7.89
CA LEU A 222 -12.54 0.47 -7.16
C LEU A 222 -11.93 -0.59 -8.08
N LEU A 223 -12.33 -0.62 -9.35
CA LEU A 223 -11.93 -1.63 -10.32
C LEU A 223 -10.80 -1.14 -11.24
N THR A 224 -10.24 0.05 -11.00
CA THR A 224 -8.99 0.45 -11.64
C THR A 224 -7.83 -0.28 -11.00
N ASN A 225 -6.77 -0.53 -11.76
CA ASN A 225 -5.51 -1.09 -11.26
C ASN A 225 -4.97 -0.26 -10.08
N ASN A 226 -5.02 1.06 -10.21
CA ASN A 226 -4.48 1.97 -9.22
C ASN A 226 -5.17 1.83 -7.86
N VAL A 227 -6.51 1.78 -7.84
CA VAL A 227 -7.30 1.64 -6.59
C VAL A 227 -7.34 0.20 -6.09
N LEU A 228 -7.54 -0.76 -6.99
CA LEU A 228 -7.66 -2.17 -6.61
C LEU A 228 -6.36 -2.67 -5.99
N PHE A 229 -5.21 -2.34 -6.57
CA PHE A 229 -3.88 -2.72 -6.06
C PHE A 229 -3.25 -1.69 -5.12
N GLY A 230 -3.91 -0.55 -4.89
CA GLY A 230 -3.51 0.42 -3.87
C GLY A 230 -4.36 0.25 -2.62
N THR A 231 -5.28 1.19 -2.37
CA THR A 231 -6.03 1.21 -1.10
C THR A 231 -6.92 -0.01 -0.88
N CYS A 232 -7.49 -0.63 -1.93
CA CYS A 232 -8.25 -1.86 -1.75
C CYS A 232 -7.35 -3.04 -1.35
N TRP A 233 -6.19 -3.20 -2.00
CA TRP A 233 -5.27 -4.29 -1.68
C TRP A 233 -4.64 -4.13 -0.30
N SER A 234 -4.33 -2.91 0.10
CA SER A 234 -3.95 -2.62 1.49
C SER A 234 -5.04 -3.17 2.43
N ASN A 235 -6.31 -2.82 2.23
CA ASN A 235 -7.41 -3.39 3.03
C ASN A 235 -7.50 -4.93 2.95
N PHE A 236 -7.20 -5.53 1.80
CA PHE A 236 -7.14 -6.98 1.67
C PHE A 236 -5.99 -7.63 2.45
N LEU A 237 -4.87 -6.95 2.67
CA LEU A 237 -3.78 -7.45 3.53
C LEU A 237 -4.08 -7.22 5.02
N LEU A 238 -4.65 -6.07 5.35
CA LEU A 238 -4.96 -5.64 6.71
C LEU A 238 -6.06 -6.44 7.38
N GLY A 239 -7.05 -6.85 6.58
CA GLY A 239 -8.32 -7.33 7.09
C GLY A 239 -9.20 -6.22 7.63
N ALA A 240 -10.36 -6.61 8.17
CA ALA A 240 -11.38 -5.68 8.64
C ALA A 240 -12.18 -6.31 9.79
N TYR A 241 -13.13 -5.56 10.36
CA TYR A 241 -14.03 -6.12 11.36
C TYR A 241 -14.79 -7.34 10.79
N ASP A 242 -15.32 -7.19 9.57
CA ASP A 242 -16.03 -8.22 8.82
C ASP A 242 -15.98 -7.89 7.30
N PRO A 243 -16.49 -8.78 6.42
CA PRO A 243 -16.62 -8.54 4.98
C PRO A 243 -17.27 -7.22 4.54
N ARG A 244 -18.31 -6.76 5.24
CA ARG A 244 -19.05 -5.55 4.88
C ARG A 244 -18.22 -4.31 5.21
N THR A 245 -17.57 -4.33 6.36
CA THR A 245 -16.64 -3.27 6.78
C THR A 245 -15.42 -3.22 5.87
N LEU A 246 -14.93 -4.36 5.37
CA LEU A 246 -13.84 -4.41 4.39
C LEU A 246 -14.19 -3.61 3.12
N TYR A 247 -15.35 -3.87 2.52
CA TYR A 247 -15.82 -3.12 1.35
C TYR A 247 -15.97 -1.61 1.68
N SER A 248 -16.57 -1.28 2.83
CA SER A 248 -16.71 0.12 3.25
C SER A 248 -15.35 0.81 3.42
N ASN A 249 -14.35 0.12 3.99
CA ASN A 249 -12.99 0.64 4.13
C ASN A 249 -12.35 0.89 2.75
N CYS A 250 -12.46 -0.07 1.82
CA CYS A 250 -12.00 0.11 0.43
C CYS A 250 -12.62 1.35 -0.21
N CYS A 251 -13.93 1.56 -0.04
CA CYS A 251 -14.62 2.73 -0.56
C CYS A 251 -14.13 4.02 0.11
N CYS A 252 -14.02 4.05 1.43
CA CYS A 252 -13.67 5.25 2.20
C CYS A 252 -12.24 5.72 1.88
N ASP A 253 -11.30 4.79 1.82
CA ASP A 253 -9.89 5.09 1.54
C ASP A 253 -9.64 5.51 0.09
N THR A 254 -10.61 5.34 -0.81
CA THR A 254 -10.45 5.93 -2.15
C THR A 254 -10.33 7.44 -2.16
N ALA A 255 -10.60 8.12 -1.03
CA ALA A 255 -10.36 9.54 -0.84
C ALA A 255 -8.92 9.95 -1.21
N PHE A 256 -7.93 9.07 -1.01
CA PHE A 256 -6.56 9.22 -1.50
C PHE A 256 -6.52 9.67 -2.96
N TYR A 257 -7.26 9.00 -3.84
CA TYR A 257 -7.22 9.24 -5.28
C TYR A 257 -7.89 10.53 -5.75
N TYR A 258 -8.44 11.34 -4.84
CA TYR A 258 -8.85 12.70 -5.19
C TYR A 258 -7.66 13.51 -5.70
N GLU A 259 -6.47 13.32 -5.12
CA GLU A 259 -5.26 14.01 -5.57
C GLU A 259 -4.86 13.65 -7.02
N HIS A 260 -5.30 12.47 -7.48
CA HIS A 260 -5.07 11.95 -8.82
C HIS A 260 -6.21 12.28 -9.81
N GLY A 261 -7.21 13.07 -9.40
CA GLY A 261 -8.30 13.55 -10.26
C GLY A 261 -9.42 12.54 -10.48
N TYR A 262 -9.60 11.58 -9.56
CA TYR A 262 -10.67 10.58 -9.67
C TYR A 262 -12.08 11.17 -9.56
N ASP A 263 -12.22 12.31 -8.87
CA ASP A 263 -13.45 13.11 -8.79
C ASP A 263 -13.91 13.56 -10.19
N ARG A 264 -12.97 13.83 -11.09
CA ARG A 264 -13.24 14.23 -12.49
C ARG A 264 -13.46 13.02 -13.40
N ALA A 265 -12.70 11.95 -13.18
CA ALA A 265 -12.79 10.74 -14.00
C ALA A 265 -14.09 9.94 -13.74
N PHE A 266 -14.62 9.98 -12.52
CA PHE A 266 -15.77 9.17 -12.12
C PHE A 266 -16.86 10.02 -11.45
N PRO A 267 -18.01 10.25 -12.12
CA PRO A 267 -19.12 11.04 -11.56
C PRO A 267 -19.64 10.53 -10.20
N GLN A 268 -19.51 9.22 -9.93
CA GLN A 268 -19.93 8.58 -8.69
C GLN A 268 -18.93 8.71 -7.54
N PHE A 269 -17.74 9.26 -7.75
CA PHE A 269 -16.63 9.23 -6.78
C PHE A 269 -17.01 9.85 -5.43
N GLU A 270 -17.45 11.12 -5.41
CA GLU A 270 -17.85 11.74 -4.14
C GLU A 270 -19.06 11.06 -3.48
N GLY A 271 -20.00 10.57 -4.30
CA GLY A 271 -21.16 9.82 -3.81
C GLY A 271 -20.73 8.55 -3.07
N LEU A 272 -19.73 7.85 -3.62
CA LEU A 272 -19.13 6.67 -3.00
C LEU A 272 -18.48 7.01 -1.65
N LEU A 273 -17.68 8.08 -1.58
CA LEU A 273 -17.04 8.52 -0.34
C LEU A 273 -18.06 8.89 0.74
N ARG A 274 -19.10 9.66 0.37
CA ARG A 274 -20.18 10.04 1.30
C ARG A 274 -20.91 8.81 1.84
N ALA A 275 -21.27 7.87 0.97
CA ALA A 275 -21.95 6.63 1.38
C ALA A 275 -21.07 5.79 2.32
N ALA A 276 -19.78 5.63 2.01
CA ALA A 276 -18.85 4.87 2.84
C ALA A 276 -18.61 5.53 4.21
N GLY A 277 -18.50 6.86 4.25
CA GLY A 277 -18.35 7.64 5.48
C GLY A 277 -19.57 7.57 6.40
N ALA A 278 -20.76 7.38 5.82
CA ALA A 278 -22.05 7.27 6.50
C ALA A 278 -22.53 5.83 6.75
N ASP A 279 -21.79 4.79 6.33
CA ASP A 279 -22.24 3.39 6.49
C ASP A 279 -22.43 3.03 7.97
N ALA A 280 -23.70 2.91 8.38
CA ALA A 280 -24.07 2.77 9.79
C ALA A 280 -23.49 1.51 10.44
N HIS A 281 -23.37 0.42 9.68
CA HIS A 281 -22.78 -0.83 10.16
C HIS A 281 -21.31 -0.65 10.50
N SER A 282 -20.53 -0.13 9.54
CA SER A 282 -19.10 0.05 9.70
C SER A 282 -18.77 1.15 10.70
N ARG A 283 -19.63 2.15 10.90
CA ARG A 283 -19.48 3.12 11.99
C ARG A 283 -19.71 2.50 13.36
N ALA A 284 -20.57 1.48 13.45
CA ALA A 284 -20.85 0.77 14.70
C ALA A 284 -19.76 -0.25 15.09
N THR A 285 -18.85 -0.60 14.17
CA THR A 285 -17.75 -1.52 14.49
C THR A 285 -16.70 -0.84 15.36
N TRP A 286 -15.93 -1.65 16.09
CA TRP A 286 -14.83 -1.16 16.93
C TRP A 286 -13.79 -0.40 16.09
N GLY A 287 -13.50 0.85 16.42
CA GLY A 287 -12.59 1.72 15.64
C GLY A 287 -13.16 2.20 14.30
N GLY A 288 -14.33 1.72 13.90
CA GLY A 288 -14.93 2.00 12.62
C GLY A 288 -15.32 3.48 12.45
N ALA A 289 -16.01 4.07 13.43
CA ALA A 289 -16.30 5.51 13.44
C ALA A 289 -15.03 6.36 13.37
N ALA A 290 -14.03 6.02 14.18
CA ALA A 290 -12.75 6.74 14.26
C ALA A 290 -12.02 6.70 12.90
N ARG A 291 -12.01 5.56 12.20
CA ARG A 291 -11.48 5.46 10.83
C ARG A 291 -12.14 6.46 9.88
N ARG A 292 -13.47 6.55 9.87
CA ARG A 292 -14.20 7.44 8.95
C ARG A 292 -13.93 8.91 9.29
N GLU A 293 -13.83 9.25 10.57
CA GLU A 293 -13.43 10.59 11.02
C GLU A 293 -12.00 10.93 10.59
N GLY A 294 -11.06 9.97 10.72
CA GLY A 294 -9.70 10.11 10.21
C GLY A 294 -9.64 10.29 8.70
N VAL A 295 -10.46 9.57 7.92
CA VAL A 295 -10.55 9.79 6.47
C VAL A 295 -11.05 11.21 6.16
N GLN A 296 -12.06 11.72 6.87
CA GLN A 296 -12.52 13.10 6.65
C GLN A 296 -11.43 14.13 6.95
N LEU A 297 -10.65 13.91 8.01
CA LEU A 297 -9.52 14.77 8.38
C LEU A 297 -8.46 14.79 7.28
N GLY A 298 -8.00 13.61 6.82
CA GLY A 298 -7.03 13.52 5.72
C GLY A 298 -7.57 14.07 4.40
N PHE A 299 -8.84 13.81 4.09
CA PHE A 299 -9.48 14.31 2.87
C PHE A 299 -9.59 15.85 2.83
N ALA A 300 -9.78 16.48 3.99
CA ALA A 300 -9.75 17.95 4.09
C ALA A 300 -8.38 18.51 3.71
N TYR A 301 -7.29 17.88 4.18
CA TYR A 301 -5.92 18.23 3.79
C TYR A 301 -5.70 18.06 2.28
N ILE A 302 -6.04 16.88 1.72
CA ILE A 302 -5.88 16.59 0.29
C ILE A 302 -6.58 17.65 -0.56
N ARG A 303 -7.84 17.98 -0.25
CA ARG A 303 -8.60 18.99 -1.00
C ARG A 303 -7.95 20.37 -0.94
N ALA A 304 -7.46 20.76 0.23
CA ALA A 304 -6.81 22.05 0.41
C ALA A 304 -5.48 22.12 -0.35
N LYS A 305 -4.65 21.07 -0.27
CA LYS A 305 -3.40 20.93 -1.04
C LYS A 305 -3.66 21.01 -2.54
N VAL A 306 -4.61 20.22 -3.06
CA VAL A 306 -5.00 20.24 -4.49
C VAL A 306 -5.40 21.65 -4.94
N ALA A 307 -6.17 22.38 -4.12
CA ALA A 307 -6.56 23.75 -4.45
C ALA A 307 -5.36 24.71 -4.50
N LEU A 308 -4.39 24.57 -3.58
CA LEU A 308 -3.15 25.35 -3.59
C LEU A 308 -2.31 25.05 -4.84
N GLU A 309 -2.12 23.77 -5.18
CA GLU A 309 -1.42 23.33 -6.38
C GLU A 309 -2.07 23.88 -7.65
N GLU A 310 -3.39 23.86 -7.76
CA GLU A 310 -4.12 24.40 -8.90
C GLU A 310 -3.96 25.91 -9.03
N ALA A 311 -4.06 26.64 -7.93
CA ALA A 311 -3.87 28.09 -7.89
C ALA A 311 -2.41 28.50 -8.22
N ALA A 312 -1.45 27.62 -7.95
CA ALA A 312 -0.03 27.89 -8.14
C ALA A 312 0.62 27.16 -9.33
N LYS A 313 -0.11 26.34 -10.09
CA LYS A 313 0.38 25.47 -11.18
C LYS A 313 1.42 26.12 -12.10
N ALA A 314 1.20 27.37 -12.51
CA ALA A 314 2.10 28.10 -13.41
C ALA A 314 3.44 28.53 -12.76
N ARG A 315 3.55 28.46 -11.43
CA ARG A 315 4.66 28.99 -10.64
C ARG A 315 5.45 27.91 -9.89
N VAL A 316 4.99 26.67 -9.86
CA VAL A 316 5.57 25.62 -8.99
C VAL A 316 6.62 24.75 -9.66
N GLY A 317 6.72 24.82 -11.00
CA GLY A 317 7.67 24.02 -11.76
C GLY A 317 9.11 24.19 -11.28
N GLY A 318 9.78 23.07 -10.99
CA GLY A 318 11.18 23.05 -10.55
C GLY A 318 11.41 23.58 -9.13
N ARG A 319 10.36 23.64 -8.31
CA ARG A 319 10.45 24.10 -6.91
C ARG A 319 10.09 22.96 -5.98
N THR A 320 10.85 22.86 -4.89
CA THR A 320 10.51 21.97 -3.76
C THR A 320 10.67 22.71 -2.45
N ALA A 321 9.97 22.27 -1.41
CA ALA A 321 9.98 22.86 -0.09
C ALA A 321 11.26 22.50 0.69
N ARG A 322 11.68 23.43 1.54
CA ARG A 322 12.71 23.23 2.56
C ARG A 322 12.05 23.10 3.90
N PHE A 323 12.38 22.03 4.60
CA PHE A 323 11.86 21.73 5.93
C PHE A 323 13.01 21.39 6.86
N ASP A 324 12.88 21.78 8.13
CA ASP A 324 13.60 21.11 9.20
C ASP A 324 13.00 19.72 9.44
N ARG A 325 13.68 18.87 10.22
CA ARG A 325 13.30 17.47 10.40
C ARG A 325 11.91 17.32 11.02
N ARG A 326 11.54 18.22 11.94
CA ARG A 326 10.24 18.20 12.62
C ARG A 326 9.13 18.55 11.63
N THR A 327 9.30 19.63 10.87
CA THR A 327 8.35 20.09 9.87
C THR A 327 8.16 19.04 8.77
N ALA A 328 9.24 18.38 8.35
CA ALA A 328 9.18 17.29 7.39
C ALA A 328 8.29 16.15 7.90
N GLN A 329 8.43 15.74 9.17
CA GLN A 329 7.57 14.70 9.76
C GLN A 329 6.09 15.11 9.79
N VAL A 330 5.78 16.34 10.22
CA VAL A 330 4.41 16.85 10.29
C VAL A 330 3.76 16.85 8.90
N VAL A 331 4.46 17.36 7.89
CA VAL A 331 3.98 17.39 6.50
C VAL A 331 3.86 15.96 5.94
N CYS A 332 4.88 15.10 6.12
CA CYS A 332 4.86 13.75 5.57
C CYS A 332 3.70 12.90 6.11
N VAL A 333 3.32 13.05 7.38
CA VAL A 333 2.14 12.36 7.94
C VAL A 333 0.85 12.77 7.23
N ALA A 334 0.71 14.05 6.88
CA ALA A 334 -0.45 14.55 6.14
C ALA A 334 -0.43 14.07 4.68
N GLU A 335 0.75 14.09 4.05
CA GLU A 335 0.98 13.65 2.66
C GLU A 335 0.70 12.15 2.46
N CYS A 336 0.86 11.31 3.50
CA CYS A 336 0.48 9.89 3.45
C CYS A 336 -0.99 9.68 3.03
N SER A 337 -1.87 10.65 3.32
CA SER A 337 -3.27 10.65 2.85
C SER A 337 -4.13 9.45 3.30
N MET A 338 -3.61 8.60 4.20
CA MET A 338 -4.26 7.40 4.74
C MET A 338 -4.62 7.54 6.23
N MET A 339 -4.95 8.76 6.68
CA MET A 339 -5.18 9.08 8.10
C MET A 339 -6.26 8.20 8.77
N GLY A 340 -7.28 7.76 8.03
CA GLY A 340 -8.28 6.82 8.56
C GLY A 340 -7.67 5.50 9.03
N LEU A 341 -6.70 4.96 8.30
CA LEU A 341 -6.00 3.74 8.68
C LEU A 341 -5.15 3.96 9.93
N ALA A 342 -4.41 5.08 10.02
CA ALA A 342 -3.63 5.43 11.20
C ALA A 342 -4.51 5.52 12.45
N VAL A 343 -5.63 6.24 12.36
CA VAL A 343 -6.59 6.39 13.47
C VAL A 343 -7.15 5.04 13.92
N GLU A 344 -7.59 4.18 12.98
CA GLU A 344 -8.10 2.85 13.35
C GLU A 344 -7.02 2.00 14.02
N THR A 345 -5.78 2.08 13.53
CA THR A 345 -4.64 1.32 14.04
C THR A 345 -4.31 1.73 15.48
N ILE A 346 -4.24 3.04 15.75
CA ILE A 346 -4.06 3.56 17.10
C ILE A 346 -5.24 3.17 18.00
N TRP A 347 -6.48 3.28 17.50
CA TRP A 347 -7.67 2.88 18.25
C TRP A 347 -7.70 1.39 18.60
N ARG A 348 -7.06 0.55 17.77
CA ARG A 348 -6.83 -0.88 18.02
C ARG A 348 -5.69 -1.14 19.00
N GLY A 349 -5.04 -0.12 19.56
CA GLY A 349 -4.05 -0.23 20.62
C GLY A 349 -2.61 -0.45 20.15
N PHE A 350 -2.33 -0.29 18.86
CA PHE A 350 -0.95 -0.31 18.35
C PHE A 350 -0.20 0.98 18.76
N ASP A 351 1.13 0.90 18.84
CA ASP A 351 1.98 2.02 19.30
C ASP A 351 1.81 3.26 18.38
N PRO A 352 1.30 4.39 18.89
CA PRO A 352 1.12 5.60 18.11
C PRO A 352 2.41 6.11 17.45
N ALA A 353 3.55 6.00 18.14
CA ALA A 353 4.82 6.49 17.60
C ALA A 353 5.28 5.65 16.38
N ALA A 354 5.05 4.35 16.43
CA ALA A 354 5.36 3.45 15.32
C ALA A 354 4.41 3.67 14.12
N VAL A 355 3.13 3.92 14.40
CA VAL A 355 2.15 4.35 13.39
C VAL A 355 2.58 5.66 12.73
N HIS A 356 2.96 6.66 13.52
CA HIS A 356 3.46 7.94 13.00
C HIS A 356 4.68 7.74 12.09
N ALA A 357 5.68 6.98 12.53
CA ALA A 357 6.86 6.68 11.73
C ALA A 357 6.51 5.99 10.39
N ASP A 358 5.55 5.07 10.41
CA ASP A 358 5.06 4.41 9.19
C ASP A 358 4.39 5.39 8.21
N MET A 359 3.60 6.33 8.74
CA MET A 359 2.96 7.37 7.93
C MET A 359 4.02 8.31 7.34
N VAL A 360 5.01 8.73 8.13
CA VAL A 360 6.15 9.54 7.65
C VAL A 360 6.93 8.81 6.56
N PHE A 361 7.18 7.50 6.70
CA PHE A 361 7.94 6.72 5.70
C PHE A 361 7.17 6.53 4.39
N SER A 362 5.84 6.44 4.44
CA SER A 362 5.03 6.11 3.28
C SER A 362 5.09 7.16 2.16
N SER A 363 5.29 8.43 2.52
CA SER A 363 5.40 9.54 1.57
C SER A 363 6.68 9.42 0.74
N PRO A 364 7.90 9.37 1.32
CA PRO A 364 9.12 9.18 0.54
C PRO A 364 9.16 7.81 -0.14
N ALA A 365 8.51 6.80 0.44
CA ALA A 365 8.38 5.51 -0.21
C ALA A 365 7.47 5.53 -1.45
N THR A 366 6.57 6.52 -1.55
CA THR A 366 5.78 6.79 -2.75
C THR A 366 6.56 7.64 -3.77
N ASP A 367 7.27 8.66 -3.28
CA ASP A 367 7.97 9.65 -4.12
C ASP A 367 9.30 9.14 -4.68
N VAL A 368 9.88 8.07 -4.14
CA VAL A 368 11.17 7.51 -4.59
C VAL A 368 11.19 7.18 -6.07
N VAL A 369 10.04 6.80 -6.66
CA VAL A 369 9.94 6.48 -8.09
C VAL A 369 9.63 7.70 -8.96
N ASP A 370 9.36 8.85 -8.35
CA ASP A 370 8.86 10.06 -8.99
C ASP A 370 9.86 11.23 -8.95
N VAL A 371 11.01 11.08 -8.28
CA VAL A 371 12.13 12.04 -8.23
C VAL A 371 12.32 12.83 -9.52
N GLY A 372 12.40 12.18 -10.69
CA GLY A 372 12.60 12.85 -11.97
C GLY A 372 11.40 13.60 -12.54
N SER A 373 10.18 13.10 -12.36
CA SER A 373 8.98 13.87 -12.72
C SER A 373 8.84 15.09 -11.81
N ASP A 374 9.20 14.93 -10.54
CA ASP A 374 8.93 15.90 -9.50
C ASP A 374 9.93 17.07 -9.53
N LEU A 375 11.08 16.84 -10.15
CA LEU A 375 12.00 17.91 -10.53
C LEU A 375 11.37 18.94 -11.48
N THR A 376 10.30 18.62 -12.20
CA THR A 376 9.74 19.50 -13.24
C THR A 376 8.24 19.70 -13.16
N ASN A 377 7.52 18.87 -12.39
CA ASN A 377 6.09 19.02 -12.17
C ASN A 377 5.81 20.04 -11.03
N SER A 378 4.55 20.09 -10.62
CA SER A 378 4.00 21.05 -9.66
C SER A 378 4.08 20.62 -8.19
N GLU A 379 4.88 19.59 -7.87
CA GLU A 379 4.90 18.94 -6.56
C GLU A 379 5.89 19.60 -5.60
N VAL A 380 5.44 20.68 -4.95
CA VAL A 380 6.30 21.51 -4.09
C VAL A 380 6.69 20.81 -2.80
N CYS A 381 5.81 19.99 -2.21
CA CYS A 381 6.09 19.30 -0.95
C CYS A 381 6.62 17.88 -1.19
N ASN A 382 7.58 17.72 -2.11
CA ASN A 382 8.18 16.41 -2.38
C ASN A 382 8.93 15.89 -1.16
N SER A 383 8.56 14.71 -0.70
CA SER A 383 9.08 14.14 0.55
C SER A 383 10.43 13.44 0.37
N PHE A 384 10.82 13.10 -0.86
CA PHE A 384 12.08 12.41 -1.15
C PHE A 384 13.22 13.34 -1.57
N LEU A 385 12.93 14.46 -2.24
CA LEU A 385 13.89 15.48 -2.66
C LEU A 385 14.30 16.35 -1.46
N ASN A 386 14.86 15.69 -0.43
CA ASN A 386 15.33 16.28 0.82
C ASN A 386 16.33 17.40 0.55
N THR A 387 15.82 18.62 0.54
CA THR A 387 16.56 19.81 0.16
C THR A 387 17.73 20.15 1.07
N ALA A 388 17.74 19.65 2.31
CA ALA A 388 18.87 19.84 3.22
C ALA A 388 20.15 19.25 2.60
N ASP A 389 20.07 18.07 1.99
CA ASP A 389 21.23 17.43 1.35
C ASP A 389 21.48 17.87 -0.10
N LEU A 390 20.48 18.49 -0.74
CA LEU A 390 20.59 18.98 -2.12
C LEU A 390 21.25 20.38 -2.16
N GLY A 391 22.58 20.43 -2.20
CA GLY A 391 23.31 21.51 -2.89
C GLY A 391 23.99 22.61 -2.08
N GLY A 392 24.24 22.46 -0.78
CA GLY A 392 25.11 23.39 -0.02
C GLY A 392 24.73 24.87 -0.14
N ALA A 393 25.70 25.78 -0.10
CA ALA A 393 25.50 27.25 -0.05
C ALA A 393 24.73 27.87 -1.24
N GLU A 394 24.62 27.17 -2.37
CA GLU A 394 23.86 27.62 -3.56
C GLU A 394 22.42 27.04 -3.61
N GLY A 395 22.14 25.96 -2.87
CA GLY A 395 20.83 25.33 -2.71
C GLY A 395 20.25 24.66 -3.97
N GLY A 396 19.65 23.49 -3.82
CA GLY A 396 18.82 22.84 -4.85
C GLY A 396 19.57 22.11 -5.97
N ILE A 397 20.87 21.82 -5.80
CA ILE A 397 21.63 21.00 -6.77
C ILE A 397 21.49 19.52 -6.43
N VAL A 398 20.86 18.77 -7.32
CA VAL A 398 20.69 17.33 -7.21
C VAL A 398 21.93 16.61 -7.72
N THR A 399 22.65 15.93 -6.83
CA THR A 399 23.83 15.12 -7.16
C THR A 399 23.54 13.63 -6.95
N GLU A 400 24.33 12.77 -7.61
CA GLU A 400 24.22 11.32 -7.41
C GLU A 400 24.49 10.95 -5.94
N GLU A 401 25.49 11.58 -5.34
CA GLU A 401 25.89 11.33 -3.95
C GLU A 401 24.81 11.73 -2.96
N ALA A 402 24.20 12.90 -3.11
CA ALA A 402 23.14 13.37 -2.24
C ALA A 402 21.90 12.47 -2.33
N LEU A 403 21.43 12.14 -3.54
CA LEU A 403 20.29 11.25 -3.72
C LEU A 403 20.54 9.85 -3.13
N ARG A 404 21.76 9.30 -3.25
CA ARG A 404 22.10 8.01 -2.61
C ARG A 404 22.02 8.09 -1.09
N ARG A 405 22.53 9.15 -0.47
CA ARG A 405 22.44 9.31 0.99
C ARG A 405 20.98 9.42 1.47
N VAL A 406 20.17 10.19 0.75
CA VAL A 406 18.74 10.34 1.07
C VAL A 406 18.01 8.99 0.92
N TYR A 407 18.28 8.28 -0.17
CA TYR A 407 17.79 6.91 -0.36
C TYR A 407 18.19 6.00 0.79
N ASP A 408 19.45 6.03 1.22
CA ASP A 408 19.93 5.20 2.34
C ASP A 408 19.24 5.54 3.65
N GLY A 409 19.04 6.83 3.94
CA GLY A 409 18.31 7.29 5.12
C GLY A 409 16.90 6.69 5.18
N PHE A 410 16.13 6.83 4.10
CA PHE A 410 14.78 6.28 4.03
C PHE A 410 14.76 4.74 3.98
N ALA A 411 15.68 4.11 3.25
CA ALA A 411 15.78 2.65 3.20
C ALA A 411 16.02 2.07 4.60
N HIS A 412 16.92 2.67 5.40
CA HIS A 412 17.17 2.26 6.78
C HIS A 412 15.99 2.53 7.71
N MET A 413 15.31 3.67 7.54
CA MET A 413 14.10 4.00 8.32
C MET A 413 12.97 2.98 8.11
N GLY A 414 12.70 2.59 6.85
CA GLY A 414 11.65 1.63 6.51
C GLY A 414 11.96 0.18 6.88
N ALA A 415 13.20 -0.16 7.20
CA ALA A 415 13.63 -1.55 7.39
C ALA A 415 12.85 -2.25 8.51
N ARG A 416 12.74 -1.62 9.68
CA ARG A 416 12.04 -2.21 10.84
C ARG A 416 10.56 -2.39 10.56
N THR A 417 9.95 -1.45 9.84
CA THR A 417 8.56 -1.51 9.35
C THR A 417 8.36 -2.76 8.50
N LEU A 418 9.24 -3.01 7.53
CA LEU A 418 9.08 -4.09 6.55
C LEU A 418 9.51 -5.47 7.05
N THR A 419 10.36 -5.57 8.09
CA THR A 419 10.86 -6.87 8.56
C THR A 419 10.39 -7.28 9.94
N GLU A 420 10.33 -6.35 10.90
CA GLU A 420 10.00 -6.69 12.30
C GLU A 420 8.53 -6.42 12.62
N ARG A 421 8.02 -5.29 12.11
CA ARG A 421 6.65 -4.83 12.32
C ARG A 421 5.72 -5.15 11.16
N TRP A 422 6.13 -6.02 10.24
CA TRP A 422 5.43 -6.30 8.98
C TRP A 422 3.94 -6.62 9.13
N ALA A 423 3.52 -7.20 10.26
CA ALA A 423 2.13 -7.58 10.51
C ALA A 423 1.26 -6.43 11.09
N GLU A 424 1.86 -5.27 11.36
CA GLU A 424 1.13 -4.10 11.82
C GLU A 424 0.37 -3.45 10.66
N PRO A 425 -0.82 -2.89 10.90
CA PRO A 425 -1.62 -2.31 9.83
C PRO A 425 -0.87 -1.26 8.97
N THR A 426 -0.23 -0.28 9.60
CA THR A 426 0.49 0.77 8.87
C THR A 426 1.79 0.28 8.24
N ALA A 427 2.37 -0.80 8.75
CA ALA A 427 3.49 -1.47 8.11
C ALA A 427 3.08 -2.22 6.84
N LEU A 428 1.91 -2.87 6.84
CA LEU A 428 1.36 -3.53 5.66
C LEU A 428 1.01 -2.54 4.54
N MET A 429 0.53 -1.35 4.91
CA MET A 429 0.34 -0.26 3.95
C MET A 429 1.67 0.07 3.24
N ASN A 430 2.76 0.23 4.00
CA ASN A 430 4.09 0.49 3.44
C ASN A 430 4.64 -0.68 2.62
N ALA A 431 4.42 -1.92 3.07
CA ALA A 431 4.82 -3.11 2.34
C ALA A 431 4.19 -3.17 0.93
N GLN A 432 2.94 -2.71 0.80
CA GLN A 432 2.20 -2.73 -0.45
C GLN A 432 2.72 -1.72 -1.48
N LEU A 433 3.44 -0.65 -1.10
CA LEU A 433 3.86 0.41 -2.03
C LEU A 433 4.71 -0.12 -3.19
N TYR A 434 5.62 -1.08 -2.92
CA TYR A 434 6.40 -1.75 -3.96
C TYR A 434 5.52 -2.41 -5.02
N VAL A 435 4.54 -3.21 -4.58
CA VAL A 435 3.60 -3.90 -5.46
C VAL A 435 2.71 -2.92 -6.18
N TRP A 436 2.26 -1.88 -5.49
CA TRP A 436 1.43 -0.82 -6.06
C TRP A 436 2.16 -0.09 -7.18
N HIS A 437 3.42 0.27 -7.03
CA HIS A 437 4.20 0.91 -8.10
C HIS A 437 4.32 0.04 -9.37
N ILE A 438 4.37 -1.28 -9.21
CA ILE A 438 4.37 -2.22 -10.35
C ILE A 438 2.99 -2.24 -11.03
N LEU A 439 1.91 -2.30 -10.24
CA LEU A 439 0.58 -2.61 -10.75
C LEU A 439 -0.30 -1.39 -11.06
N ASN A 440 0.02 -0.19 -10.55
CA ASN A 440 -0.89 0.96 -10.59
C ASN A 440 -1.13 1.57 -11.97
N ASP A 441 -0.41 1.12 -13.00
CA ASP A 441 -0.50 1.63 -14.38
C ASP A 441 -0.18 3.14 -14.51
N ARG A 442 0.42 3.74 -13.48
CA ARG A 442 0.85 5.16 -13.43
C ARG A 442 2.38 5.25 -13.48
N HIS A 443 3.06 4.52 -12.59
CA HIS A 443 4.50 4.70 -12.37
C HIS A 443 5.36 3.93 -13.36
N MET A 444 4.87 2.85 -13.97
CA MET A 444 5.67 2.00 -14.87
C MET A 444 6.99 1.56 -14.19
N PHE A 445 6.89 1.06 -12.95
CA PHE A 445 8.04 0.75 -12.10
C PHE A 445 9.12 -0.09 -12.80
N LEU A 446 8.72 -1.16 -13.49
CA LEU A 446 9.64 -2.06 -14.18
C LEU A 446 10.46 -1.31 -15.24
N ARG A 447 9.81 -0.44 -16.03
CA ARG A 447 10.48 0.42 -17.02
C ARG A 447 11.48 1.35 -16.37
N ARG A 448 11.07 2.05 -15.30
CA ARG A 448 11.96 2.94 -14.53
C ARG A 448 13.19 2.16 -14.04
N ALA A 449 12.97 1.02 -13.40
CA ALA A 449 14.04 0.21 -12.85
C ALA A 449 15.02 -0.28 -13.92
N VAL A 450 14.55 -0.80 -15.08
CA VAL A 450 15.42 -1.17 -16.21
C VAL A 450 16.29 0.00 -16.66
N LEU A 451 15.69 1.18 -16.83
CA LEU A 451 16.36 2.36 -17.34
C LEU A 451 17.41 2.92 -16.36
N GLY A 452 17.14 2.84 -15.06
CA GLY A 452 18.04 3.31 -14.00
C GLY A 452 19.03 2.27 -13.50
N PHE A 453 18.89 0.98 -13.84
CA PHE A 453 19.69 -0.10 -13.26
C PHE A 453 21.21 0.12 -13.40
N SER A 454 21.64 0.73 -14.50
CA SER A 454 23.06 1.08 -14.73
C SER A 454 23.68 2.02 -13.69
N LYS A 455 22.87 2.72 -12.89
CA LYS A 455 23.29 3.62 -11.81
C LYS A 455 23.22 2.98 -10.43
N VAL A 456 22.60 1.80 -10.30
CA VAL A 456 22.55 1.06 -9.04
C VAL A 456 23.96 0.70 -8.60
N ARG A 457 24.23 0.87 -7.31
CA ARG A 457 25.51 0.47 -6.71
C ARG A 457 25.77 -1.02 -6.87
N ILE A 458 26.99 -1.36 -7.30
CA ILE A 458 27.48 -2.75 -7.25
C ILE A 458 27.96 -3.00 -5.82
N GLN A 459 27.13 -3.57 -4.97
CA GLN A 459 27.56 -3.95 -3.62
C GLN A 459 28.19 -5.34 -3.59
N THR A 460 29.44 -5.41 -3.14
CA THR A 460 30.13 -6.67 -2.85
C THR A 460 29.70 -7.30 -1.53
N GLN A 461 29.05 -6.55 -0.63
CA GLN A 461 28.46 -7.02 0.61
C GLN A 461 27.02 -6.51 0.74
N ARG A 462 26.08 -7.43 0.92
CA ARG A 462 24.64 -7.15 1.11
C ARG A 462 24.35 -6.73 2.55
N TYR A 463 24.88 -5.58 2.96
CA TYR A 463 24.59 -5.02 4.27
C TYR A 463 23.11 -4.60 4.34
N GLN A 464 22.42 -5.01 5.40
CA GLN A 464 21.06 -4.57 5.70
C GLN A 464 21.06 -3.82 7.04
N GLY A 465 20.60 -2.59 7.00
CA GLY A 465 20.64 -1.65 8.11
C GLY A 465 19.27 -1.11 8.48
N GLN A 466 19.16 -0.60 9.69
CA GLN A 466 18.02 0.16 10.17
C GLN A 466 18.46 1.44 10.89
N ALA A 467 17.55 2.40 10.97
CA ALA A 467 17.69 3.63 11.74
C ALA A 467 16.29 4.12 12.15
N ASP A 468 16.18 4.85 13.26
CA ASP A 468 15.00 5.66 13.54
C ASP A 468 15.11 6.99 12.78
N PHE A 469 14.00 7.73 12.62
CA PHE A 469 14.00 8.94 11.78
C PHE A 469 15.01 9.99 12.26
N GLU A 470 15.07 10.19 13.58
CA GLU A 470 15.97 11.13 14.25
C GLU A 470 17.44 10.70 14.24
N GLU A 471 17.71 9.44 13.91
CA GLU A 471 19.07 8.95 13.72
C GLU A 471 19.49 9.06 12.26
N ALA A 472 18.58 8.78 11.31
CA ALA A 472 18.84 8.88 9.87
C ALA A 472 19.02 10.33 9.41
N PHE A 473 18.31 11.26 10.04
CA PHE A 473 18.33 12.69 9.72
C PHE A 473 18.62 13.54 10.97
N ASP A 474 19.45 14.58 10.86
CA ASP A 474 19.69 15.53 11.95
C ASP A 474 18.55 16.57 12.08
N GLU A 475 18.64 17.49 13.06
CA GLU A 475 17.60 18.48 13.33
C GLU A 475 17.28 19.39 12.13
N ASP A 476 18.29 19.68 11.30
CA ASP A 476 18.18 20.48 10.08
C ASP A 476 17.80 19.63 8.84
N PHE A 477 17.42 18.36 9.08
CA PHE A 477 17.01 17.35 8.10
C PHE A 477 18.13 16.84 7.18
N HIS A 478 19.40 17.07 7.50
CA HIS A 478 20.51 16.46 6.75
C HIS A 478 20.65 14.96 7.08
N THR A 479 20.99 14.15 6.07
CA THR A 479 21.35 12.75 6.30
C THR A 479 22.61 12.63 7.16
N THR A 480 22.54 11.80 8.20
CA THR A 480 23.67 11.58 9.13
C THR A 480 24.62 10.48 8.66
N GLY A 481 24.14 9.61 7.75
CA GLY A 481 24.80 8.36 7.36
C GLY A 481 24.72 7.25 8.43
N PHE A 482 24.01 7.47 9.53
CA PHE A 482 23.87 6.47 10.58
C PHE A 482 23.02 5.27 10.13
N SER A 483 23.46 4.08 10.52
CA SER A 483 22.64 2.88 10.53
C SER A 483 23.20 1.88 11.53
N ARG A 484 22.34 0.97 12.00
CA ARG A 484 22.73 -0.21 12.78
C ARG A 484 22.31 -1.48 12.05
N PRO A 485 22.98 -2.63 12.27
CA PRO A 485 22.59 -3.88 11.64
C PRO A 485 21.11 -4.22 11.89
N LEU A 486 20.43 -4.67 10.84
CA LEU A 486 19.07 -5.16 10.96
C LEU A 486 19.04 -6.50 11.71
N LYS A 487 18.19 -6.61 12.74
CA LYS A 487 18.14 -7.79 13.61
C LYS A 487 17.74 -9.06 12.87
N HIS A 488 16.83 -8.92 11.90
CA HIS A 488 16.25 -10.02 11.13
C HIS A 488 16.63 -9.94 9.64
N GLY A 489 17.85 -9.45 9.34
CA GLY A 489 18.38 -9.47 7.97
C GLY A 489 18.51 -10.88 7.40
N CYS A 490 18.31 -11.02 6.09
CA CYS A 490 18.46 -12.29 5.35
C CYS A 490 19.80 -12.38 4.63
N ASP A 491 20.13 -13.52 4.03
CA ASP A 491 21.34 -13.66 3.19
C ASP A 491 21.24 -12.94 1.82
N GLY A 492 20.06 -12.41 1.50
CA GLY A 492 19.73 -11.73 0.26
C GLY A 492 19.76 -12.60 -0.98
N GLY A 493 19.84 -13.94 -0.83
CA GLY A 493 19.75 -14.89 -1.94
C GLY A 493 18.42 -14.81 -2.69
N ASP A 494 18.30 -15.56 -3.78
CA ASP A 494 17.03 -15.73 -4.49
C ASP A 494 16.75 -17.22 -4.78
N PRO A 495 15.87 -17.88 -4.00
CA PRO A 495 15.26 -17.36 -2.77
C PRO A 495 16.31 -17.18 -1.66
N CYS A 496 16.09 -16.21 -0.76
CA CYS A 496 16.95 -16.01 0.42
C CYS A 496 16.66 -17.08 1.49
N ASP A 497 17.52 -17.17 2.50
CA ASP A 497 17.38 -18.13 3.60
C ASP A 497 16.03 -18.05 4.33
N ALA A 498 15.49 -16.84 4.52
CA ALA A 498 14.17 -16.63 5.12
C ALA A 498 13.03 -17.18 4.24
N ILE A 499 13.10 -16.95 2.94
CA ILE A 499 12.12 -17.42 1.96
C ILE A 499 12.19 -18.94 1.81
N ALA A 500 13.40 -19.51 1.73
CA ALA A 500 13.61 -20.95 1.68
C ALA A 500 13.00 -21.66 2.90
N ARG A 501 13.15 -21.08 4.11
CA ARG A 501 12.49 -21.58 5.33
C ARG A 501 10.97 -21.46 5.26
N CYS A 502 10.44 -20.37 4.74
CA CYS A 502 8.99 -20.18 4.57
C CYS A 502 8.40 -21.28 3.67
N PHE A 503 9.03 -21.56 2.52
CA PHE A 503 8.60 -22.60 1.60
C PHE A 503 8.69 -24.00 2.19
N ALA A 504 9.79 -24.33 2.86
CA ALA A 504 10.00 -25.66 3.43
C ALA A 504 8.94 -26.05 4.47
N ASN A 505 8.30 -25.06 5.10
CA ASN A 505 7.34 -25.26 6.18
C ASN A 505 5.89 -24.98 5.77
N SER A 506 5.61 -24.71 4.49
CA SER A 506 4.26 -24.39 4.00
C SER A 506 3.70 -25.51 3.13
N SER A 507 2.44 -25.87 3.35
CA SER A 507 1.70 -26.76 2.45
C SER A 507 1.33 -26.09 1.12
N ALA A 508 1.46 -24.76 1.02
CA ALA A 508 1.22 -23.97 -0.18
C ALA A 508 2.54 -23.50 -0.83
N ALA A 509 3.63 -24.24 -0.64
CA ALA A 509 4.98 -23.85 -1.10
C ALA A 509 5.04 -23.48 -2.59
N GLU A 510 4.32 -24.19 -3.46
CA GLU A 510 4.30 -23.92 -4.90
C GLU A 510 3.67 -22.56 -5.21
N GLN A 511 2.52 -22.25 -4.60
CA GLN A 511 1.84 -20.97 -4.78
C GLN A 511 2.66 -19.81 -4.21
N LEU A 512 3.31 -20.01 -3.06
CA LEU A 512 4.18 -19.02 -2.44
C LEU A 512 5.46 -18.79 -3.25
N ALA A 513 6.02 -19.84 -3.86
CA ALA A 513 7.16 -19.75 -4.76
C ALA A 513 6.83 -18.99 -6.05
N GLU A 514 5.66 -19.24 -6.63
CA GLU A 514 5.16 -18.48 -7.78
C GLU A 514 4.96 -17.00 -7.44
N LEU A 515 4.38 -16.69 -6.27
CA LEU A 515 4.20 -15.31 -5.81
C LEU A 515 5.56 -14.63 -5.60
N TRP A 516 6.52 -15.28 -4.93
CA TRP A 516 7.88 -14.75 -4.78
C TRP A 516 8.56 -14.51 -6.13
N SER A 517 8.44 -15.45 -7.07
CA SER A 517 8.98 -15.31 -8.42
C SER A 517 8.43 -14.07 -9.13
N CYS A 518 7.13 -13.78 -8.97
CA CYS A 518 6.51 -12.58 -9.53
C CYS A 518 6.90 -11.28 -8.81
N LEU A 519 7.17 -11.35 -7.50
CA LEU A 519 7.56 -10.19 -6.70
C LEU A 519 9.04 -9.81 -6.85
N VAL A 520 9.94 -10.80 -6.95
CA VAL A 520 11.38 -10.57 -6.85
C VAL A 520 12.14 -11.17 -8.02
N SER A 521 12.10 -12.49 -8.21
CA SER A 521 13.03 -13.18 -9.13
C SER A 521 12.89 -12.71 -10.57
N ARG A 522 11.67 -12.74 -11.14
CA ARG A 522 11.44 -12.35 -12.53
C ARG A 522 11.60 -10.85 -12.77
N PRO A 523 11.10 -9.94 -11.91
CA PRO A 523 11.43 -8.53 -12.01
C PRO A 523 12.94 -8.28 -12.03
N LEU A 524 13.71 -8.92 -11.14
CA LEU A 524 15.16 -8.77 -11.09
C LEU A 524 15.85 -9.32 -12.36
N GLU A 525 15.44 -10.48 -12.86
CA GLU A 525 15.92 -11.03 -14.13
C GLU A 525 15.66 -10.08 -15.30
N TYR A 526 14.44 -9.54 -15.42
CA TYR A 526 14.08 -8.58 -16.45
C TYR A 526 14.90 -7.29 -16.36
N ILE A 527 14.98 -6.70 -15.16
CA ILE A 527 15.67 -5.44 -14.91
C ILE A 527 17.18 -5.57 -15.15
N SER A 528 17.78 -6.68 -14.70
CA SER A 528 19.21 -6.94 -14.90
C SER A 528 19.57 -7.27 -16.35
N ALA A 529 18.64 -7.78 -17.15
CA ALA A 529 18.84 -7.94 -18.60
C ALA A 529 19.01 -6.59 -19.30
N GLY A 530 18.46 -5.50 -18.75
CA GLY A 530 18.68 -4.13 -19.23
C GLY A 530 18.01 -3.84 -20.59
N VAL A 531 17.10 -4.70 -21.04
CA VAL A 531 16.36 -4.55 -22.30
C VAL A 531 14.93 -4.15 -22.00
N VAL A 532 14.56 -2.99 -22.52
CA VAL A 532 13.20 -2.47 -22.42
C VAL A 532 12.26 -3.25 -23.34
N ASP A 533 11.26 -3.93 -22.76
CA ASP A 533 10.23 -4.67 -23.49
C ASP A 533 8.84 -4.49 -22.85
N SER A 534 7.98 -3.73 -23.52
CA SER A 534 6.61 -3.47 -23.04
C SER A 534 5.76 -4.74 -22.93
N THR A 535 5.97 -5.73 -23.79
CA THR A 535 5.19 -6.99 -23.76
C THR A 535 5.56 -7.80 -22.53
N GLN A 536 6.87 -7.88 -22.23
CA GLN A 536 7.35 -8.55 -21.04
C GLN A 536 6.91 -7.84 -19.76
N GLU A 537 6.93 -6.50 -19.74
CA GLU A 537 6.41 -5.71 -18.61
C GLU A 537 4.92 -5.97 -18.36
N GLU A 538 4.10 -5.98 -19.41
CA GLU A 538 2.67 -6.30 -19.29
C GLU A 538 2.45 -7.73 -18.78
N GLU A 539 3.24 -8.70 -19.25
CA GLU A 539 3.18 -10.09 -18.76
C GLU A 539 3.53 -10.17 -17.27
N LEU A 540 4.60 -9.50 -16.84
CA LEU A 540 5.04 -9.48 -15.44
C LEU A 540 3.96 -8.87 -14.53
N CYS A 541 3.38 -7.74 -14.93
CA CYS A 541 2.29 -7.11 -14.20
C CYS A 541 1.06 -8.01 -14.12
N LEU A 542 0.65 -8.64 -15.23
CA LEU A 542 -0.48 -9.56 -15.26
C LEU A 542 -0.24 -10.76 -14.34
N ARG A 543 0.93 -11.42 -14.44
CA ARG A 543 1.25 -12.59 -13.62
C ARG A 543 1.28 -12.25 -12.13
N LEU A 544 1.88 -11.11 -11.74
CA LEU A 544 1.87 -10.64 -10.36
C LEU A 544 0.44 -10.41 -9.87
N SER A 545 -0.37 -9.70 -10.64
CA SER A 545 -1.77 -9.40 -10.30
C SER A 545 -2.60 -10.69 -10.07
N GLU A 546 -2.40 -11.70 -10.91
CA GLU A 546 -3.08 -12.99 -10.77
C GLU A 546 -2.54 -13.84 -9.62
N ALA A 547 -1.22 -13.84 -9.38
CA ALA A 547 -0.60 -14.57 -8.28
C ALA A 547 -1.10 -14.05 -6.92
N LEU A 548 -1.19 -12.73 -6.78
CA LEU A 548 -1.78 -12.06 -5.62
C LEU A 548 -3.26 -12.46 -5.42
N ALA A 549 -4.07 -12.38 -6.47
CA ALA A 549 -5.48 -12.76 -6.40
C ALA A 549 -5.68 -14.25 -6.06
N LYS A 550 -4.86 -15.14 -6.64
CA LYS A 550 -4.89 -16.59 -6.35
C LYS A 550 -4.49 -16.87 -4.89
N ALA A 551 -3.44 -16.22 -4.40
CA ALA A 551 -3.01 -16.36 -3.00
C ALA A 551 -4.11 -15.89 -2.03
N TYR A 552 -4.73 -14.74 -2.31
CA TYR A 552 -5.86 -14.23 -1.53
C TYR A 552 -7.05 -15.20 -1.54
N ASN A 553 -7.47 -15.66 -2.73
CA ASN A 553 -8.59 -16.59 -2.88
C ASN A 553 -8.36 -17.95 -2.18
N HIS A 554 -7.10 -18.38 -2.04
CA HIS A 554 -6.73 -19.57 -1.27
C HIS A 554 -6.60 -19.32 0.24
N GLY A 555 -6.84 -18.10 0.72
CA GLY A 555 -6.76 -17.76 2.14
C GLY A 555 -5.34 -17.57 2.69
N LEU A 556 -4.33 -17.40 1.82
CA LEU A 556 -2.92 -17.24 2.19
C LEU A 556 -2.56 -15.80 2.56
N VAL A 557 -3.46 -15.09 3.24
CA VAL A 557 -3.33 -13.64 3.45
C VAL A 557 -2.10 -13.29 4.28
N LEU A 558 -1.81 -14.06 5.34
CA LEU A 558 -0.67 -13.80 6.22
C LEU A 558 0.67 -14.06 5.51
N GLU A 559 0.77 -15.17 4.77
CA GLU A 559 1.95 -15.51 4.00
C GLU A 559 2.19 -14.49 2.88
N MET A 560 1.11 -14.07 2.19
CA MET A 560 1.17 -13.03 1.18
C MET A 560 1.61 -11.69 1.77
N ALA A 561 1.03 -11.28 2.91
CA ALA A 561 1.41 -10.07 3.62
C ALA A 561 2.90 -10.06 4.00
N TRP A 562 3.41 -11.16 4.56
CA TRP A 562 4.82 -11.31 4.88
C TRP A 562 5.71 -11.31 3.64
N LEU A 563 5.33 -12.03 2.58
CA LEU A 563 6.09 -12.05 1.32
C LEU A 563 6.16 -10.67 0.66
N THR A 564 5.06 -9.92 0.65
CA THR A 564 5.02 -8.54 0.14
C THR A 564 5.94 -7.62 0.94
N ALA A 565 5.90 -7.71 2.28
CA ALA A 565 6.79 -6.92 3.14
C ALA A 565 8.27 -7.28 2.93
N HIS A 566 8.57 -8.58 2.84
CA HIS A 566 9.93 -9.05 2.61
C HIS A 566 10.44 -8.68 1.21
N ALA A 567 9.61 -8.79 0.17
CA ALA A 567 9.94 -8.36 -1.18
C ALA A 567 10.18 -6.86 -1.27
N SER A 568 9.38 -6.05 -0.56
CA SER A 568 9.59 -4.61 -0.46
C SER A 568 10.93 -4.29 0.22
N HIS A 569 11.27 -4.97 1.31
CA HIS A 569 12.61 -4.84 1.94
C HIS A 569 13.74 -5.21 0.98
N HIS A 570 13.57 -6.27 0.18
CA HIS A 570 14.54 -6.63 -0.85
C HIS A 570 14.71 -5.51 -1.88
N ALA A 571 13.59 -4.96 -2.37
CA ALA A 571 13.57 -3.85 -3.33
C ALA A 571 14.33 -2.61 -2.81
N TRP A 572 14.26 -2.35 -1.51
CA TRP A 572 14.96 -1.22 -0.87
C TRP A 572 16.45 -1.48 -0.61
N GLN A 573 16.82 -2.62 -0.03
CA GLN A 573 18.19 -2.81 0.51
C GLN A 573 18.97 -4.00 -0.04
N VAL A 574 18.33 -4.98 -0.68
CA VAL A 574 19.01 -6.22 -1.11
C VAL A 574 19.36 -6.20 -2.58
N ASN A 575 18.37 -5.91 -3.42
CA ASN A 575 18.50 -5.89 -4.88
C ASN A 575 18.37 -4.48 -5.47
N TYR A 576 18.06 -3.48 -4.64
CA TYR A 576 18.05 -2.06 -4.99
C TYR A 576 17.15 -1.70 -6.18
N LEU A 577 16.05 -2.42 -6.36
CA LEU A 577 15.08 -2.11 -7.42
C LEU A 577 14.40 -0.75 -7.22
N MET A 578 14.17 -0.31 -5.96
CA MET A 578 13.67 1.03 -5.69
C MET A 578 14.70 2.11 -6.08
N GLU A 579 15.98 1.89 -5.79
CA GLU A 579 17.06 2.79 -6.23
C GLU A 579 17.15 2.85 -7.75
N ALA A 580 17.01 1.69 -8.42
CA ALA A 580 16.98 1.61 -9.87
C ALA A 580 15.82 2.45 -10.44
N ALA A 581 14.61 2.31 -9.88
CA ALA A 581 13.45 3.07 -10.30
C ALA A 581 13.62 4.58 -10.06
N MET A 582 14.22 4.96 -8.92
CA MET A 582 14.59 6.34 -8.62
C MET A 582 15.50 6.93 -9.70
N TRP A 583 16.57 6.22 -10.10
CA TRP A 583 17.44 6.70 -11.17
C TRP A 583 16.74 6.77 -12.52
N GLY A 584 15.92 5.77 -12.84
CA GLY A 584 15.17 5.72 -14.10
C GLY A 584 14.16 6.84 -14.23
N SER A 585 13.60 7.30 -13.12
CA SER A 585 12.66 8.44 -13.09
C SER A 585 13.28 9.71 -13.69
N LEU A 586 14.60 9.92 -13.55
CA LEU A 586 15.32 11.07 -14.12
C LEU A 586 15.34 11.09 -15.66
N LEU A 587 14.95 9.98 -16.29
CA LEU A 587 14.86 9.82 -17.74
C LEU A 587 13.45 10.09 -18.29
N ASP A 588 12.57 10.69 -17.47
CA ASP A 588 11.27 11.22 -17.90
C ASP A 588 11.42 12.15 -19.12
N ASP A 589 10.47 12.00 -20.05
CA ASP A 589 10.40 12.75 -21.31
C ASP A 589 10.03 14.24 -21.12
N GLY A 590 9.67 14.65 -19.91
CA GLY A 590 9.30 16.01 -19.55
C GLY A 590 7.85 16.35 -19.88
N ALA A 591 7.00 15.37 -20.22
CA ALA A 591 5.60 15.60 -20.56
C ALA A 591 4.78 16.23 -19.41
N LEU A 592 5.22 16.02 -18.17
CA LEU A 592 4.64 16.59 -16.94
C LEU A 592 5.20 17.97 -16.56
N ASN A 593 6.15 18.52 -17.32
CA ASN A 593 6.77 19.80 -16.99
C ASN A 593 5.72 20.93 -16.88
N GLY A 594 5.65 21.58 -15.71
CA GLY A 594 4.67 22.63 -15.41
C GLY A 594 3.21 22.16 -15.37
N LYS A 595 2.96 20.85 -15.27
CA LYS A 595 1.62 20.26 -15.16
C LYS A 595 1.41 19.63 -13.79
N LEU A 596 0.14 19.41 -13.46
CA LEU A 596 -0.27 18.61 -12.31
C LEU A 596 -0.27 17.15 -12.73
N ASP A 597 0.15 16.28 -11.83
CA ASP A 597 0.25 14.85 -12.10
C ASP A 597 -1.04 14.12 -11.76
N ARG A 598 -2.13 14.56 -12.41
CA ARG A 598 -3.51 14.07 -12.23
C ARG A 598 -4.33 14.16 -13.50
N PHE A 599 -5.46 13.47 -13.51
CA PHE A 599 -6.45 13.58 -14.58
C PHE A 599 -7.10 14.98 -14.57
N GLU A 600 -7.04 15.71 -15.70
CA GLU A 600 -7.54 17.10 -15.77
C GLU A 600 -8.95 17.24 -16.37
N GLY A 601 -9.50 16.20 -16.99
CA GLY A 601 -10.85 16.22 -17.58
C GLY A 601 -10.93 16.83 -18.97
#